data_AF-L7R212-F1
#
_entry.id   AF-L7R212-F1
#
_cell.length_a   1.000
_cell.length_b   1.000
_cell.length_c   1.000
_cell.angle_alpha   90.00
_cell.angle_beta   90.00
_cell.angle_gamma   90.00
#
_symmetry.space_group_name_H-M   'P 1'
#
loop_
_entity.id
_entity.type
_entity.pdbx_description
1 polymer ?
#
loop_
_entity_poly.entity_id
_entity_poly.type
_entity_poly.pdbx_seq_one_letter_code
_entity_poly.pdbx_strand_id
1 'polypeptide(L)'
;LRFIKKTLKNHADEVVTCQRGTPMTLKEVFQSMNLTTYDLTVDMLDVHADRNTFHRFDKFNAKYNPIGESRLREVFLKTDNDLGGKYFARIIKEVASDLEESKYQNSELRLSIYGKNRAEWQKLAKWAIDYNVYSDNVRWLIQIPRLYDIFKLNKMMNNFQEILNNIFLPLFEATNHPEEHPELHKFLQYVIGFDSVDDESKPENPLFDKDVQTPDQWNDVENPPYAYYQYYMYANMTVLNHFRKEMGMNTFVHRP
;
A
#
# COMPACT_ATOMS: atom_id res chain seq x y z
N LEU A 1 -9.53 -16.12 -7.41
CA LEU A 1 -10.83 -16.82 -7.15
C LEU A 1 -10.66 -18.24 -6.61
N ARG A 2 -9.87 -19.13 -7.26
CA ARG A 2 -9.66 -20.51 -6.78
C ARG A 2 -9.17 -20.57 -5.32
N PHE A 3 -8.20 -19.72 -4.98
CA PHE A 3 -7.71 -19.57 -3.61
C PHE A 3 -8.84 -19.28 -2.60
N ILE A 4 -9.66 -18.26 -2.85
CA ILE A 4 -10.77 -17.86 -1.97
C ILE A 4 -11.77 -19.01 -1.79
N LYS A 5 -12.14 -19.70 -2.88
CA LYS A 5 -13.04 -20.87 -2.81
C LYS A 5 -12.44 -22.01 -1.97
N LYS A 6 -11.14 -22.29 -2.13
CA LYS A 6 -10.41 -23.30 -1.34
C LYS A 6 -10.32 -22.91 0.14
N THR A 7 -10.03 -21.65 0.43
CA THR A 7 -9.96 -21.12 1.80
C THR A 7 -11.31 -21.18 2.49
N LEU A 8 -12.40 -20.78 1.81
CA LEU A 8 -13.74 -20.89 2.37
C LEU A 8 -14.15 -22.36 2.63
N LYS A 9 -13.70 -23.31 1.82
CA LYS A 9 -13.97 -24.75 2.06
C LYS A 9 -13.20 -25.30 3.27
N ASN A 10 -11.96 -24.86 3.46
CA ASN A 10 -11.04 -25.46 4.44
C ASN A 10 -10.94 -24.69 5.76
N HIS A 11 -11.31 -23.41 5.77
CA HIS A 11 -11.14 -22.47 6.89
C HIS A 11 -12.41 -21.63 7.11
N ALA A 12 -13.60 -22.22 6.87
CA ALA A 12 -14.88 -21.53 7.00
C ALA A 12 -15.10 -20.88 8.38
N ASP A 13 -14.66 -21.55 9.44
CA ASP A 13 -14.90 -21.15 10.83
C ASP A 13 -13.77 -20.28 11.42
N GLU A 14 -12.78 -19.91 10.60
CA GLU A 14 -11.71 -18.99 11.03
C GLU A 14 -12.29 -17.58 11.19
N VAL A 15 -12.03 -16.93 12.33
CA VAL A 15 -12.44 -15.54 12.60
C VAL A 15 -11.57 -14.61 11.74
N VAL A 16 -12.19 -13.86 10.83
CA VAL A 16 -11.47 -13.05 9.83
C VAL A 16 -11.61 -11.55 10.01
N THR A 17 -12.67 -11.11 10.72
CA THR A 17 -12.88 -9.69 11.00
C THR A 17 -13.66 -9.51 12.30
N CYS A 18 -13.47 -8.38 12.98
CA CYS A 18 -14.20 -7.99 14.17
C CYS A 18 -15.07 -6.75 13.89
N GLN A 19 -16.37 -6.93 13.71
CA GLN A 19 -17.29 -5.82 13.48
C GLN A 19 -17.95 -5.35 14.78
N ARG A 20 -17.72 -4.10 15.18
CA ARG A 20 -18.33 -3.48 16.39
C ARG A 20 -18.15 -4.32 17.67
N GLY A 21 -17.01 -5.00 17.79
CA GLY A 21 -16.71 -5.89 18.92
C GLY A 21 -17.22 -7.32 18.78
N THR A 22 -17.96 -7.65 17.71
CA THR A 22 -18.40 -9.02 17.43
C THR A 22 -17.45 -9.68 16.43
N PRO A 23 -16.77 -10.79 16.80
CA PRO A 23 -15.96 -11.55 15.86
C PRO A 23 -16.86 -12.20 14.80
N MET A 24 -16.45 -12.12 13.54
CA MET A 24 -17.11 -12.77 12.41
C MET A 24 -16.17 -13.76 11.75
N THR A 25 -16.67 -14.98 11.54
CA THR A 25 -15.99 -16.03 10.79
C THR A 25 -16.03 -15.76 9.28
N LEU A 26 -15.15 -16.42 8.53
CA LEU A 26 -15.14 -16.32 7.08
C LEU A 26 -16.50 -16.69 6.48
N LYS A 27 -17.15 -17.73 7.01
CA LYS A 27 -18.49 -18.14 6.61
C LYS A 27 -19.54 -17.06 6.86
N GLU A 28 -19.52 -16.43 8.03
CA GLU A 28 -20.47 -15.36 8.38
C GLU A 28 -20.26 -14.11 7.52
N VAL A 29 -19.02 -13.77 7.17
CA VAL A 29 -18.74 -12.67 6.23
C VAL A 29 -19.41 -12.93 4.88
N PHE A 30 -19.26 -14.14 4.33
CA PHE A 30 -19.91 -14.53 3.07
C PHE A 30 -21.43 -14.54 3.16
N GLN A 31 -22.00 -15.05 4.25
CA GLN A 31 -23.43 -15.04 4.50
C GLN A 31 -23.98 -13.61 4.62
N SER A 32 -23.25 -12.70 5.27
CA SER A 32 -23.66 -11.30 5.43
C SER A 32 -23.73 -10.53 4.10
N MET A 33 -22.98 -10.98 3.10
CA MET A 33 -23.00 -10.43 1.75
C MET A 33 -24.01 -11.14 0.84
N ASN A 34 -24.75 -12.12 1.37
CA ASN A 34 -25.65 -13.00 0.61
C ASN A 34 -24.96 -13.65 -0.60
N LEU A 35 -23.69 -14.03 -0.46
CA LEU A 35 -22.87 -14.61 -1.52
C LEU A 35 -22.69 -16.11 -1.30
N THR A 36 -22.86 -16.89 -2.36
CA THR A 36 -22.43 -18.30 -2.37
C THR A 36 -21.05 -18.46 -2.99
N THR A 37 -20.41 -19.61 -2.75
CA THR A 37 -19.13 -20.00 -3.38
C THR A 37 -19.20 -20.05 -4.90
N TYR A 38 -20.39 -20.26 -5.47
CA TYR A 38 -20.62 -20.34 -6.90
C TYR A 38 -20.73 -18.94 -7.53
N ASP A 39 -21.29 -17.98 -6.79
CA ASP A 39 -21.51 -16.59 -7.24
C ASP A 39 -20.27 -15.70 -7.15
N LEU A 40 -19.15 -16.22 -6.61
CA LEU A 40 -17.92 -15.45 -6.44
C LEU A 40 -17.26 -15.14 -7.79
N THR A 41 -17.43 -13.91 -8.27
CA THR A 41 -16.75 -13.33 -9.43
C THR A 41 -15.61 -12.40 -9.01
N VAL A 42 -14.77 -12.00 -9.97
CA VAL A 42 -13.72 -10.99 -9.74
C VAL A 42 -14.36 -9.64 -9.38
N ASP A 43 -15.51 -9.32 -9.97
CA ASP A 43 -16.26 -8.08 -9.77
C ASP A 43 -16.70 -7.89 -8.32
N MET A 44 -17.07 -8.97 -7.63
CA MET A 44 -17.44 -8.92 -6.21
C MET A 44 -16.27 -8.60 -5.27
N LEU A 45 -15.03 -8.80 -5.72
CA LEU A 45 -13.83 -8.45 -4.95
C LEU A 45 -13.42 -6.98 -5.12
N ASP A 46 -14.11 -6.24 -6.00
CA ASP A 46 -13.82 -4.84 -6.32
C ASP A 46 -12.34 -4.58 -6.65
N VAL A 47 -11.73 -5.53 -7.39
CA VAL A 47 -10.29 -5.50 -7.74
C VAL A 47 -10.01 -5.00 -9.16
N HIS A 48 -11.02 -4.53 -9.89
CA HIS A 48 -10.85 -4.17 -11.30
C HIS A 48 -9.90 -2.98 -11.50
N ALA A 49 -9.11 -3.08 -12.56
CA ALA A 49 -8.57 -1.95 -13.29
C ALA A 49 -9.06 -2.12 -14.75
N ASP A 50 -10.26 -1.63 -15.06
CA ASP A 50 -10.82 -1.68 -16.41
C ASP A 50 -10.40 -0.44 -17.23
N ARG A 51 -10.41 -0.52 -18.57
CA ARG A 51 -10.29 0.67 -19.43
C ARG A 51 -11.42 1.67 -19.20
N ASN A 52 -12.59 1.22 -18.72
CA ASN A 52 -13.70 2.09 -18.32
C ASN A 52 -13.57 2.68 -16.90
N THR A 53 -12.50 2.36 -16.14
CA THR A 53 -12.22 3.05 -14.87
C THR A 53 -11.86 4.52 -15.09
N PHE A 54 -11.51 4.91 -16.33
CA PHE A 54 -11.32 6.31 -16.74
C PHE A 54 -12.58 7.18 -16.65
N HIS A 55 -13.78 6.58 -16.57
CA HIS A 55 -15.03 7.33 -16.52
C HIS A 55 -15.80 7.17 -15.20
N ARG A 56 -15.36 6.27 -14.31
CA ARG A 56 -15.93 6.02 -12.97
C ARG A 56 -14.82 5.71 -11.95
N PHE A 57 -14.13 6.77 -11.54
CA PHE A 57 -13.00 6.77 -10.58
C PHE A 57 -13.42 6.71 -9.10
N ASP A 58 -14.73 6.71 -8.79
CA ASP A 58 -15.26 6.28 -7.48
C ASP A 58 -14.74 4.88 -7.10
N LYS A 59 -14.53 4.01 -8.09
CA LYS A 59 -13.88 2.70 -7.92
C LYS A 59 -12.37 2.76 -7.66
N PHE A 60 -11.65 3.74 -8.21
CA PHE A 60 -10.22 3.95 -7.92
C PHE A 60 -10.05 4.44 -6.48
N ASN A 61 -10.90 5.37 -6.04
CA ASN A 61 -10.93 5.79 -4.65
C ASN A 61 -11.38 4.65 -3.74
N ALA A 62 -12.35 3.81 -4.09
CA ALA A 62 -12.66 2.60 -3.31
C ALA A 62 -11.45 1.64 -3.21
N LYS A 63 -10.59 1.63 -4.23
CA LYS A 63 -9.35 0.85 -4.24
C LYS A 63 -8.28 1.42 -3.30
N TYR A 64 -8.06 2.73 -3.22
CA TYR A 64 -6.97 3.27 -2.39
C TYR A 64 -7.43 3.94 -1.11
N ASN A 65 -8.73 4.20 -0.94
CA ASN A 65 -9.27 4.78 0.28
C ASN A 65 -9.28 3.71 1.38
N PRO A 66 -8.50 3.91 2.47
CA PRO A 66 -8.49 2.96 3.57
C PRO A 66 -9.82 2.92 4.36
N ILE A 67 -10.77 3.83 4.09
CA ILE A 67 -12.01 4.02 4.85
C ILE A 67 -13.23 3.35 4.18
N GLY A 68 -13.21 3.11 2.86
CA GLY A 68 -14.41 2.75 2.06
C GLY A 68 -14.48 1.32 1.52
N GLU A 69 -13.82 0.35 2.15
CA GLU A 69 -13.43 -0.90 1.48
C GLU A 69 -14.48 -2.02 1.47
N SER A 70 -14.50 -2.82 0.39
CA SER A 70 -15.21 -4.10 0.32
C SER A 70 -14.64 -5.11 1.33
N ARG A 71 -15.49 -5.69 2.18
CA ARG A 71 -15.09 -6.62 3.27
C ARG A 71 -14.20 -7.77 2.80
N LEU A 72 -14.46 -8.31 1.60
CA LEU A 72 -13.65 -9.39 1.05
C LEU A 72 -12.24 -8.92 0.69
N ARG A 73 -12.10 -7.68 0.26
CA ARG A 73 -10.82 -7.10 -0.12
C ARG A 73 -9.95 -6.86 1.10
N GLU A 74 -10.53 -6.34 2.17
CA GLU A 74 -9.82 -6.18 3.45
C GLU A 74 -9.28 -7.53 3.96
N VAL A 75 -10.11 -8.58 3.93
CA VAL A 75 -9.74 -9.93 4.42
C VAL A 75 -8.66 -10.59 3.53
N PHE A 76 -8.80 -10.54 2.21
CA PHE A 76 -7.95 -11.31 1.30
C PHE A 76 -6.78 -10.54 0.69
N LEU A 77 -6.86 -9.22 0.57
CA LEU A 77 -5.99 -8.42 -0.29
C LEU A 77 -5.31 -7.24 0.42
N LYS A 78 -5.49 -7.10 1.74
CA LYS A 78 -4.72 -6.16 2.56
C LYS A 78 -3.66 -6.84 3.43
N THR A 79 -2.59 -6.10 3.66
CA THR A 79 -1.48 -6.45 4.56
C THR A 79 -1.83 -6.17 6.02
N ASP A 80 -2.56 -5.08 6.28
CA ASP A 80 -3.04 -4.66 7.61
C ASP A 80 -4.55 -4.97 7.70
N ASN A 81 -4.89 -6.08 8.37
CA ASN A 81 -6.25 -6.50 8.68
C ASN A 81 -6.27 -7.29 10.01
N ASP A 82 -7.44 -7.71 10.49
CA ASP A 82 -7.57 -8.43 11.77
C ASP A 82 -6.79 -9.77 11.83
N LEU A 83 -6.46 -10.36 10.67
CA LEU A 83 -5.63 -11.55 10.53
C LEU A 83 -4.14 -11.23 10.29
N GLY A 84 -3.75 -9.96 10.37
CA GLY A 84 -2.40 -9.49 10.05
C GLY A 84 -1.99 -9.84 8.62
N GLY A 85 -2.89 -9.83 7.64
CA GLY A 85 -2.57 -10.05 6.23
C GLY A 85 -2.22 -11.50 5.86
N LYS A 86 -2.58 -12.48 6.70
CA LYS A 86 -2.31 -13.93 6.50
C LYS A 86 -2.70 -14.44 5.13
N TYR A 87 -3.92 -14.14 4.68
CA TYR A 87 -4.41 -14.63 3.39
C TYR A 87 -3.74 -13.93 2.21
N PHE A 88 -3.48 -12.63 2.32
CA PHE A 88 -2.76 -11.91 1.28
C PHE A 88 -1.34 -12.47 1.11
N ALA A 89 -0.62 -12.71 2.21
CA ALA A 89 0.70 -13.35 2.15
C ALA A 89 0.68 -14.73 1.51
N ARG A 90 -0.34 -15.56 1.80
CA ARG A 90 -0.51 -16.88 1.16
C ARG A 90 -0.74 -16.76 -0.35
N ILE A 91 -1.53 -15.79 -0.79
CA ILE A 91 -1.74 -15.54 -2.23
C ILE A 91 -0.42 -15.15 -2.89
N ILE A 92 0.34 -14.23 -2.29
CA ILE A 92 1.64 -13.81 -2.85
C ILE A 92 2.61 -15.00 -2.91
N LYS A 93 2.61 -15.90 -1.93
CA LYS A 93 3.44 -17.10 -1.97
C LYS A 93 3.07 -18.07 -3.09
N GLU A 94 1.78 -18.28 -3.35
CA GLU A 94 1.35 -19.09 -4.49
C GLU A 94 1.83 -18.45 -5.81
N VAL A 95 1.69 -17.13 -5.95
CA VAL A 95 2.18 -16.40 -7.14
C VAL A 95 3.71 -16.45 -7.26
N ALA A 96 4.43 -16.31 -6.14
CA ALA A 96 5.89 -16.39 -6.12
C ALA A 96 6.37 -17.78 -6.53
N SER A 97 5.74 -18.85 -6.04
CA SER A 97 6.04 -20.22 -6.44
C SER A 97 5.87 -20.43 -7.94
N ASP A 98 4.78 -19.93 -8.52
CA ASP A 98 4.53 -20.02 -9.96
C ASP A 98 5.59 -19.26 -10.79
N LEU A 99 6.04 -18.10 -10.29
CA LEU A 99 7.10 -17.30 -10.92
C LEU A 99 8.48 -17.98 -10.82
N GLU A 100 8.78 -18.64 -9.70
CA GLU A 100 10.04 -19.37 -9.48
C GLU A 100 10.13 -20.63 -10.36
N GLU A 101 9.01 -21.30 -10.64
CA GLU A 101 8.95 -22.39 -11.61
C GLU A 101 9.29 -21.90 -13.03
N SER A 102 9.00 -20.63 -13.32
CA SER A 102 9.26 -19.98 -14.60
C SER A 102 10.60 -19.23 -14.60
N LYS A 103 11.70 -19.93 -14.89
CA LYS A 103 13.10 -19.42 -14.83
C LYS A 103 13.36 -17.99 -15.35
N TYR A 104 12.63 -17.54 -16.38
CA TYR A 104 12.86 -16.23 -17.02
C TYR A 104 11.80 -15.18 -16.71
N GLN A 105 10.84 -15.49 -15.84
CA GLN A 105 9.80 -14.55 -15.44
C GLN A 105 10.22 -13.86 -14.14
N ASN A 106 10.20 -12.53 -14.16
CA ASN A 106 10.42 -11.71 -12.99
C ASN A 106 9.26 -10.73 -12.87
N SER A 107 8.97 -10.31 -11.64
CA SER A 107 7.87 -9.39 -11.38
C SER A 107 8.29 -8.29 -10.41
N GLU A 108 7.90 -7.07 -10.77
CA GLU A 108 7.98 -5.90 -9.89
C GLU A 108 6.58 -5.62 -9.34
N LEU A 109 6.31 -6.12 -8.14
CA LEU A 109 5.01 -5.97 -7.48
C LEU A 109 4.96 -4.66 -6.69
N ARG A 110 3.75 -4.10 -6.56
CA ARG A 110 3.52 -2.84 -5.85
C ARG A 110 2.79 -3.05 -4.53
N LEU A 111 3.30 -2.44 -3.47
CA LEU A 111 2.65 -2.37 -2.15
C LEU A 111 2.37 -0.91 -1.80
N SER A 112 1.19 -0.64 -1.23
CA SER A 112 0.81 0.72 -0.86
C SER A 112 1.33 1.10 0.51
N ILE A 113 1.89 2.31 0.61
CA ILE A 113 2.00 3.06 1.87
C ILE A 113 1.26 4.38 1.67
N TYR A 114 0.37 4.70 2.60
CA TYR A 114 -0.52 5.84 2.46
C TYR A 114 0.05 7.11 3.08
N GLY A 115 0.99 6.99 4.02
CA GLY A 115 1.56 8.13 4.73
C GLY A 115 0.59 8.74 5.74
N LYS A 116 -0.39 7.98 6.22
CA LYS A 116 -1.30 8.37 7.31
C LYS A 116 -0.62 8.27 8.68
N ASN A 117 0.26 7.29 8.87
CA ASN A 117 0.96 7.06 10.12
C ASN A 117 2.37 6.51 9.87
N ARG A 118 3.36 6.95 10.65
CA ARG A 118 4.73 6.41 10.69
C ARG A 118 4.78 4.90 10.90
N ALA A 119 3.84 4.36 11.67
CA ALA A 119 3.78 2.93 11.98
C ALA A 119 3.46 2.03 10.77
N GLU A 120 3.01 2.60 9.64
CA GLU A 120 2.71 1.82 8.42
C GLU A 120 3.92 1.03 7.92
N TRP A 121 5.11 1.63 7.93
CA TRP A 121 6.34 0.95 7.53
C TRP A 121 6.65 -0.25 8.41
N GLN A 122 6.58 -0.08 9.74
CA GLN A 122 6.87 -1.16 10.67
C GLN A 122 5.86 -2.29 10.52
N LYS A 123 4.57 -1.98 10.34
CA LYS A 123 3.53 -2.98 10.09
C LYS A 123 3.78 -3.74 8.79
N LEU A 124 4.09 -3.03 7.70
CA LEU A 124 4.34 -3.64 6.41
C LEU A 124 5.58 -4.54 6.44
N ALA A 125 6.67 -4.06 7.03
CA ALA A 125 7.89 -4.83 7.19
C ALA A 125 7.67 -6.07 8.05
N LYS A 126 6.96 -5.93 9.18
CA LYS A 126 6.59 -7.05 10.04
C LYS A 126 5.77 -8.10 9.27
N TRP A 127 4.77 -7.67 8.49
CA TRP A 127 4.00 -8.58 7.64
C TRP A 127 4.89 -9.34 6.64
N ALA A 128 5.80 -8.65 5.96
CA ALA A 128 6.67 -9.27 4.97
C ALA A 128 7.62 -10.31 5.60
N ILE A 129 8.18 -10.02 6.78
CA ILE A 129 9.11 -10.89 7.50
C ILE A 129 8.40 -12.05 8.20
N ASP A 130 7.34 -11.78 8.98
CA ASP A 130 6.61 -12.81 9.74
C ASP A 130 6.03 -13.89 8.82
N TYR A 131 5.52 -13.47 7.65
CA TYR A 131 5.02 -14.40 6.66
C TYR A 131 6.07 -14.86 5.67
N ASN A 132 7.34 -14.44 5.73
CA ASN A 132 8.39 -14.78 4.78
C ASN A 132 7.92 -14.61 3.31
N VAL A 133 7.47 -13.41 2.97
CA VAL A 133 6.99 -13.05 1.61
C VAL A 133 8.19 -12.63 0.76
N TYR A 134 9.04 -13.61 0.45
CA TYR A 134 10.28 -13.46 -0.29
C TYR A 134 10.28 -14.36 -1.53
N SER A 135 10.92 -13.87 -2.61
CA SER A 135 11.22 -14.63 -3.81
C SER A 135 12.40 -13.99 -4.54
N ASP A 136 13.23 -14.81 -5.20
CA ASP A 136 14.33 -14.32 -6.04
C ASP A 136 13.81 -13.58 -7.27
N ASN A 137 12.65 -13.99 -7.79
CA ASN A 137 12.02 -13.47 -9.00
C ASN A 137 11.14 -12.23 -8.75
N VAL A 138 10.96 -11.82 -7.49
CA VAL A 138 10.07 -10.72 -7.11
C VAL A 138 10.84 -9.60 -6.42
N ARG A 139 10.54 -8.37 -6.85
CA ARG A 139 10.99 -7.13 -6.19
C ARG A 139 9.81 -6.21 -5.94
N TRP A 140 9.94 -5.35 -4.93
CA TRP A 140 8.85 -4.51 -4.47
C TRP A 140 9.08 -3.04 -4.83
N LEU A 141 8.06 -2.41 -5.41
CA LEU A 141 7.91 -0.96 -5.42
C LEU A 141 6.90 -0.55 -4.36
N ILE A 142 7.19 0.57 -3.69
CA ILE A 142 6.26 1.18 -2.75
C ILE A 142 5.48 2.26 -3.48
N GLN A 143 4.19 2.01 -3.68
CA GLN A 143 3.29 2.97 -4.29
C GLN A 143 2.70 3.87 -3.20
N ILE A 144 2.66 5.17 -3.45
CA ILE A 144 2.18 6.19 -2.53
C ILE A 144 1.01 6.92 -3.21
N PRO A 145 -0.23 6.63 -2.80
CA PRO A 145 -1.40 7.31 -3.33
C PRO A 145 -1.44 8.79 -2.90
N ARG A 146 -1.68 9.70 -3.84
CA ARG A 146 -1.76 11.15 -3.58
C ARG A 146 -3.14 11.55 -3.03
N LEU A 147 -3.42 11.16 -1.78
CA LEU A 147 -4.74 11.30 -1.14
C LEU A 147 -4.75 12.32 0.01
N TYR A 148 -3.92 13.37 -0.06
CA TYR A 148 -3.82 14.37 1.01
C TYR A 148 -5.16 15.06 1.28
N ASP A 149 -5.92 15.40 0.24
CA ASP A 149 -7.26 15.97 0.32
C ASP A 149 -8.20 15.13 1.20
N ILE A 150 -8.22 13.81 1.01
CA ILE A 150 -9.02 12.87 1.81
C ILE A 150 -8.57 12.90 3.27
N PHE A 151 -7.27 12.87 3.54
CA PHE A 151 -6.76 12.89 4.91
C PHE A 151 -7.03 14.22 5.62
N LYS A 152 -6.94 15.32 4.87
CA LYS A 152 -7.22 16.67 5.35
C LYS A 152 -8.70 16.86 5.68
N LEU A 153 -9.60 16.43 4.79
CA LEU A 153 -11.05 16.46 5.01
C LEU A 153 -11.47 15.64 6.24
N ASN A 154 -10.83 14.50 6.46
CA ASN A 154 -11.06 13.66 7.63
C ASN A 154 -10.32 14.14 8.90
N LYS A 155 -9.67 15.30 8.86
CA LYS A 155 -8.90 15.90 9.98
C LYS A 155 -7.82 14.97 10.53
N MET A 156 -7.23 14.16 9.67
CA MET A 156 -6.20 13.20 10.05
C MET A 156 -4.80 13.81 10.02
N MET A 157 -4.59 14.85 9.21
CA MET A 157 -3.34 15.58 9.06
C MET A 157 -3.62 17.07 8.86
N ASN A 158 -2.72 17.93 9.33
CA ASN A 158 -2.89 19.38 9.26
C ASN A 158 -2.15 20.01 8.08
N ASN A 159 -1.02 19.44 7.65
CA ASN A 159 -0.27 19.93 6.51
C ASN A 159 0.38 18.80 5.72
N PHE A 160 0.93 19.12 4.55
CA PHE A 160 1.56 18.13 3.68
C PHE A 160 2.86 17.55 4.27
N GLN A 161 3.58 18.31 5.11
CA GLN A 161 4.79 17.85 5.79
C GLN A 161 4.54 16.62 6.66
N GLU A 162 3.35 16.47 7.26
CA GLU A 162 3.00 15.27 8.02
C GLU A 162 3.05 14.00 7.16
N ILE A 163 2.59 14.06 5.91
CA ILE A 163 2.67 12.92 4.96
C ILE A 163 4.12 12.59 4.66
N LEU A 164 4.93 13.59 4.32
CA LEU A 164 6.35 13.40 4.02
C LEU A 164 7.09 12.81 5.23
N ASN A 165 6.80 13.28 6.44
CA ASN A 165 7.35 12.73 7.68
C ASN A 165 6.95 11.27 7.86
N ASN A 166 5.68 10.93 7.63
CA ASN A 166 5.19 9.56 7.78
C ASN A 166 5.83 8.58 6.78
N ILE A 167 6.20 9.07 5.60
CA ILE A 167 6.84 8.26 4.55
C ILE A 167 8.34 8.15 4.77
N PHE A 168 9.06 9.27 4.94
CA PHE A 168 10.52 9.29 4.86
C PHE A 168 11.21 9.17 6.22
N LEU A 169 10.63 9.71 7.30
CA LEU A 169 11.31 9.70 8.60
C LEU A 169 11.61 8.28 9.11
N PRO A 170 10.69 7.30 9.04
CA PRO A 170 10.99 5.91 9.42
C PRO A 170 12.12 5.29 8.60
N LEU A 171 12.30 5.72 7.35
CA LEU A 171 13.37 5.24 6.48
C LEU A 171 14.73 5.84 6.85
N PHE A 172 14.76 7.11 7.24
CA PHE A 172 15.96 7.76 7.77
C PHE A 172 16.36 7.11 9.11
N GLU A 173 15.40 6.90 10.01
CA GLU A 173 15.62 6.23 11.30
C GLU A 173 16.19 4.81 11.09
N ALA A 174 15.57 4.00 10.23
CA ALA A 174 16.05 2.65 9.92
C ALA A 174 17.38 2.60 9.14
N THR A 175 17.78 3.70 8.50
CA THR A 175 19.10 3.83 7.87
C THR A 175 20.16 4.22 8.89
N ASN A 176 19.82 5.09 9.85
CA ASN A 176 20.72 5.54 10.90
C ASN A 176 20.96 4.47 11.97
N HIS A 177 19.89 3.77 12.38
CA HIS A 177 19.91 2.71 13.40
C HIS A 177 19.22 1.43 12.89
N PRO A 178 19.88 0.64 12.01
CA PRO A 178 19.33 -0.62 11.50
C PRO A 178 18.99 -1.63 12.60
N GLU A 179 19.73 -1.61 13.70
CA GLU A 179 19.54 -2.48 14.86
C GLU A 179 18.25 -2.21 15.64
N GLU A 180 17.78 -0.96 15.64
CA GLU A 180 16.51 -0.57 16.27
C GLU A 180 15.31 -0.91 15.37
N HIS A 181 15.54 -1.07 14.06
CA HIS A 181 14.52 -1.35 13.05
C HIS A 181 14.85 -2.58 12.18
N PRO A 182 15.09 -3.76 12.77
CA PRO A 182 15.66 -4.90 12.05
C PRO A 182 14.73 -5.48 10.99
N GLU A 183 13.40 -5.51 11.22
CA GLU A 183 12.45 -6.00 10.21
C GLU A 183 12.36 -5.03 9.03
N LEU A 184 12.29 -3.72 9.31
CA LEU A 184 12.23 -2.69 8.28
C LEU A 184 13.52 -2.67 7.46
N HIS A 185 14.68 -2.72 8.10
CA HIS A 185 15.96 -2.78 7.40
C HIS A 185 16.03 -3.98 6.44
N LYS A 186 15.64 -5.18 6.88
CA LYS A 186 15.59 -6.38 6.03
C LYS A 186 14.60 -6.24 4.87
N PHE A 187 13.41 -5.73 5.15
CA PHE A 187 12.39 -5.54 4.11
C PHE A 187 12.87 -4.57 3.02
N LEU A 188 13.53 -3.47 3.42
CA LEU A 188 14.04 -2.46 2.48
C LEU A 188 15.09 -2.99 1.52
N GLN A 189 15.79 -4.09 1.82
CA GLN A 189 16.73 -4.74 0.88
C GLN A 189 16.03 -5.29 -0.37
N TYR A 190 14.72 -5.58 -0.27
CA TYR A 190 13.90 -6.10 -1.38
C TYR A 190 13.06 -5.02 -2.06
N VAL A 191 13.04 -3.82 -1.48
CA VAL A 191 12.40 -2.64 -2.07
C VAL A 191 13.37 -1.99 -3.04
N ILE A 192 12.92 -1.78 -4.27
CA ILE A 192 13.75 -1.19 -5.33
C ILE A 192 13.40 0.27 -5.59
N GLY A 193 12.20 0.73 -5.26
CA GLY A 193 11.77 2.07 -5.65
C GLY A 193 10.44 2.51 -5.09
N PHE A 194 10.13 3.77 -5.39
CA PHE A 194 8.90 4.45 -5.03
C PHE A 194 8.14 4.84 -6.29
N ASP A 195 6.81 4.74 -6.21
CA ASP A 195 5.86 5.07 -7.28
C ASP A 195 4.78 5.98 -6.67
N SER A 196 4.35 7.02 -7.38
CA SER A 196 3.36 7.99 -6.89
C SER A 196 2.13 7.92 -7.75
N VAL A 197 0.99 7.53 -7.17
CA VAL A 197 -0.22 7.20 -7.94
C VAL A 197 -1.41 8.09 -7.57
N ASP A 198 -2.13 8.59 -8.56
CA ASP A 198 -3.49 9.14 -8.44
C ASP A 198 -4.16 9.15 -9.81
N ASP A 199 -5.39 9.65 -9.88
CA ASP A 199 -6.10 9.94 -11.10
C ASP A 199 -5.50 11.16 -11.83
N GLU A 200 -4.67 10.88 -12.84
CA GLU A 200 -4.04 11.89 -13.71
C GLU A 200 -5.03 12.66 -14.60
N SER A 201 -6.32 12.31 -14.61
CA SER A 201 -7.35 13.04 -15.34
C SER A 201 -7.95 14.20 -14.53
N LYS A 202 -7.71 14.26 -13.22
CA LYS A 202 -8.18 15.35 -12.38
C LYS A 202 -7.52 16.66 -12.82
N PRO A 203 -8.31 17.72 -13.08
CA PRO A 203 -7.73 19.02 -13.35
C PRO A 203 -7.02 19.51 -12.09
N GLU A 204 -5.74 19.81 -12.23
CA GLU A 204 -4.93 20.44 -11.18
C GLU A 204 -4.40 21.78 -11.67
N ASN A 205 -4.08 22.67 -10.74
CA ASN A 205 -3.38 23.91 -11.08
C ASN A 205 -1.89 23.58 -11.28
N PRO A 206 -1.34 23.65 -12.51
CA PRO A 206 0.03 23.23 -12.77
C PRO A 206 1.08 24.22 -12.27
N LEU A 207 0.67 25.36 -11.70
CA LEU A 207 1.57 26.40 -11.22
C LEU A 207 2.34 25.91 -9.98
N PHE A 208 3.52 25.35 -10.23
CA PHE A 208 4.56 25.14 -9.23
C PHE A 208 5.66 26.19 -9.42
N ASP A 209 5.48 27.36 -8.82
CA ASP A 209 6.43 28.45 -8.85
C ASP A 209 7.13 28.66 -7.49
N LYS A 210 8.00 29.66 -7.43
CA LYS A 210 8.79 30.02 -6.24
C LYS A 210 7.95 30.50 -5.05
N ASP A 211 6.72 30.96 -5.31
CA ASP A 211 5.84 31.57 -4.32
C ASP A 211 4.89 30.51 -3.73
N VAL A 212 4.97 29.26 -4.21
CA VAL A 212 4.27 28.12 -3.65
C VAL A 212 4.74 27.83 -2.23
N GLN A 213 3.77 27.59 -1.35
CA GLN A 213 3.99 27.29 0.06
C GLN A 213 4.82 26.01 0.26
N THR A 214 5.69 26.02 1.27
CA THR A 214 6.44 24.84 1.70
C THR A 214 5.52 23.79 2.34
N PRO A 215 5.93 22.50 2.45
CA PRO A 215 5.05 21.41 2.90
C PRO A 215 4.48 21.62 4.30
N ASP A 216 5.23 22.30 5.17
CA ASP A 216 4.82 22.64 6.53
C ASP A 216 3.74 23.72 6.56
N GLN A 217 3.70 24.56 5.52
CA GLN A 217 2.74 25.65 5.36
C GLN A 217 1.54 25.26 4.49
N TRP A 218 1.69 24.24 3.63
CA TRP A 218 0.59 23.72 2.81
C TRP A 218 -0.50 23.12 3.70
N ASN A 219 -1.52 23.91 3.98
CA ASN A 219 -2.63 23.55 4.86
C ASN A 219 -4.00 23.69 4.16
N ASP A 220 -4.00 23.85 2.83
CA ASP A 220 -5.21 23.87 2.02
C ASP A 220 -5.97 22.54 2.14
N VAL A 221 -7.27 22.57 1.86
CA VAL A 221 -8.13 21.40 1.70
C VAL A 221 -7.88 20.72 0.35
N GLU A 222 -7.47 21.49 -0.65
CA GLU A 222 -7.13 20.96 -1.97
C GLU A 222 -5.82 20.15 -1.95
N ASN A 223 -5.76 19.15 -2.84
CA ASN A 223 -4.59 18.31 -3.01
C ASN A 223 -3.44 19.13 -3.64
N PRO A 224 -2.18 19.02 -3.17
CA PRO A 224 -1.06 19.61 -3.87
C PRO A 224 -0.97 19.12 -5.33
N PRO A 225 -0.52 19.97 -6.27
CA PRO A 225 -0.32 19.57 -7.66
C PRO A 225 0.67 18.40 -7.82
N TYR A 226 0.59 17.64 -8.90
CA TYR A 226 1.51 16.54 -9.23
C TYR A 226 2.97 16.97 -9.10
N ALA A 227 3.34 18.10 -9.70
CA ALA A 227 4.71 18.61 -9.66
C ALA A 227 5.21 18.84 -8.24
N TYR A 228 4.34 19.27 -7.33
CA TYR A 228 4.63 19.46 -5.91
C TYR A 228 4.96 18.13 -5.24
N TYR A 229 4.10 17.12 -5.42
CA TYR A 229 4.34 15.76 -4.92
C TYR A 229 5.67 15.22 -5.44
N GLN A 230 5.89 15.27 -6.75
CA GLN A 230 7.10 14.71 -7.34
C GLN A 230 8.35 15.40 -6.84
N TYR A 231 8.34 16.73 -6.72
CA TYR A 231 9.48 17.48 -6.23
C TYR A 231 9.88 17.06 -4.81
N TYR A 232 8.94 17.10 -3.86
CA TYR A 232 9.26 16.77 -2.47
C TYR A 232 9.54 15.28 -2.25
N MET A 233 8.86 14.40 -2.98
CA MET A 233 9.16 12.97 -2.97
C MET A 233 10.58 12.71 -3.47
N TYR A 234 10.94 13.28 -4.62
CA TYR A 234 12.26 13.13 -5.22
C TYR A 234 13.37 13.75 -4.35
N ALA A 235 13.15 14.94 -3.80
CA ALA A 235 14.13 15.62 -2.95
C ALA A 235 14.44 14.79 -1.69
N ASN A 236 13.42 14.34 -0.97
CA ASN A 236 13.61 13.50 0.22
C ASN A 236 14.26 12.15 -0.12
N MET A 237 13.81 11.49 -1.19
CA MET A 237 14.40 10.22 -1.64
C MET A 237 15.87 10.40 -2.05
N THR A 238 16.23 11.52 -2.68
CA THR A 238 17.61 11.81 -3.08
C THR A 238 18.52 11.94 -1.86
N VAL A 239 18.10 12.68 -0.83
CA VAL A 239 18.86 12.81 0.42
C VAL A 239 18.97 11.46 1.13
N LEU A 240 17.86 10.71 1.22
CA LEU A 240 17.86 9.37 1.79
C LEU A 240 18.81 8.43 1.05
N ASN A 241 18.82 8.45 -0.27
CA ASN A 241 19.71 7.62 -1.08
C ASN A 241 21.18 7.96 -0.91
N HIS A 242 21.53 9.25 -0.78
CA HIS A 242 22.90 9.64 -0.46
C HIS A 242 23.33 9.06 0.89
N PHE A 243 22.48 9.21 1.91
CA PHE A 243 22.76 8.67 3.22
C PHE A 243 22.88 7.13 3.23
N ARG A 244 21.94 6.43 2.58
CA ARG A 244 21.97 4.97 2.44
C ARG A 244 23.23 4.50 1.71
N LYS A 245 23.65 5.21 0.67
CA LYS A 245 24.87 4.90 -0.08
C LYS A 245 26.13 5.08 0.77
N GLU A 246 26.22 6.13 1.58
CA GLU A 246 27.32 6.34 2.52
C GLU A 246 27.39 5.21 3.56
N MET A 247 26.24 4.70 3.97
CA MET A 247 26.14 3.53 4.87
C MET A 247 26.31 2.17 4.16
N GLY A 248 26.60 2.14 2.86
CA GLY A 248 26.78 0.91 2.09
C GLY A 248 25.50 0.10 1.84
N MET A 249 24.32 0.71 1.99
CA MET A 249 23.01 0.08 1.80
C MET A 249 22.47 0.26 0.37
N ASN A 250 21.41 -0.48 0.02
CA ASN A 250 20.73 -0.32 -1.26
C ASN A 250 20.01 1.03 -1.36
N THR A 251 19.93 1.58 -2.57
CA THR A 251 19.23 2.83 -2.89
C THR A 251 17.94 2.56 -3.64
N PHE A 252 17.04 3.53 -3.61
CA PHE A 252 15.73 3.45 -4.26
C PHE A 252 15.67 4.27 -5.54
N VAL A 253 14.91 3.82 -6.52
CA VAL A 253 14.60 4.60 -7.72
C VAL A 253 13.21 5.23 -7.62
N HIS A 254 13.10 6.48 -8.07
CA HIS A 254 11.81 7.14 -8.24
C HIS A 254 11.23 6.73 -9.59
N ARG A 255 10.08 6.06 -9.59
CA ARG A 255 9.37 5.56 -10.78
C ARG A 255 7.88 5.94 -10.69
N PRO A 256 7.55 7.24 -10.78
CA PRO A 256 6.17 7.71 -10.81
C PRO A 256 5.48 7.40 -12.13
#